data_AF-A0A7U9RBY3-F1
#
_entry.id   AF-A0A7U9RBY3-F1
#
_cell.length_a   1.000
_cell.length_b   1.000
_cell.length_c   1.000
_cell.angle_alpha   90.00
_cell.angle_beta   90.00
_cell.angle_gamma   90.00
#
_symmetry.space_group_name_H-M   'P 1'
#
loop_
_entity.id
_entity.type
_entity.pdbx_description
1 polymer ?
#
loop_
_entity_poly.entity_id
_entity_poly.type
_entity_poly.pdbx_seq_one_letter_code
_entity_poly.pdbx_strand_id
1 'polypeptide(L)'
;MIKQRCNKVIVGNLVITWIVFAVMLVLNFHTDYTADDFKYRFFFDTIGNPLETSHPMKAWEVFASMANHWKMWNGRVTAHGMLQLALLAGKTGFKIINSVMFILLGTLIYEHASFGRKRSVSLLLFVYICLWFFTPQFGMTILWASGAANYLWCGVLILAFSLPYRRYLTNHKRGEDNWRSAVLMGALGILAGCTNENSGGALVFLCIMYTVLYYYRKIPVPKWAFGGIAGGTAGAALLILSPGNYRISSKTDFGGLVERWKYIVQISKNQWAVLLLVLCILFLIFTAVGKEPLEEVRWLPLMYFLAGSACVCVLVFSAMQPERAWFMGTVFLIVTAAGIYGEAMEFSWTGRAVLNVFLVLFFVWSFLTEYQKITATYRQVEEGVRRIEQAVEAGSGYAVIPIVYPSDSKYDPYNGTGYVKEAPEDWMNAWMARFYGLEKIYGE
;
A
#
# COMPACT_ATOMS: atom_id res chain seq x y z
N MET A 1 -5.19 24.23 30.51
CA MET A 1 -5.89 22.93 30.36
C MET A 1 -5.93 22.41 28.90
N ILE A 2 -6.38 23.19 27.90
CA ILE A 2 -6.44 22.77 26.48
C ILE A 2 -5.05 22.46 25.89
N LYS A 3 -4.06 23.35 26.11
CA LYS A 3 -2.66 23.17 25.64
C LYS A 3 -2.00 21.89 26.21
N GLN A 4 -2.27 21.59 27.49
CA GLN A 4 -1.76 20.40 28.18
C GLN A 4 -2.40 19.10 27.66
N ARG A 5 -3.70 19.12 27.32
CA ARG A 5 -4.39 17.98 26.69
C ARG A 5 -3.91 17.73 25.27
N CYS A 6 -3.64 18.80 24.51
CA CYS A 6 -3.05 18.71 23.17
C CYS A 6 -1.66 18.07 23.21
N ASN A 7 -0.80 18.46 24.16
CA ASN A 7 0.52 17.87 24.37
C ASN A 7 0.45 16.37 24.71
N LYS A 8 -0.51 15.94 25.55
CA LYS A 8 -0.69 14.50 25.88
C LYS A 8 -1.06 13.66 24.66
N VAL A 9 -1.94 14.16 23.78
CA VAL A 9 -2.32 13.44 22.56
C VAL A 9 -1.14 13.32 21.59
N ILE A 10 -0.36 14.39 21.43
CA ILE A 10 0.85 14.38 20.59
C ILE A 10 1.84 13.33 21.11
N VAL A 11 2.16 13.36 22.41
CA VAL A 11 3.09 12.40 23.02
C VAL A 11 2.57 10.97 22.88
N GLY A 12 1.29 10.72 23.17
CA GLY A 12 0.70 9.38 23.03
C GLY A 12 0.72 8.87 21.58
N ASN A 13 0.44 9.73 20.60
CA ASN A 13 0.54 9.37 19.19
C ASN A 13 1.99 9.02 18.81
N LEU A 14 2.97 9.82 19.26
CA LEU A 14 4.39 9.55 19.01
C LEU A 14 4.82 8.20 19.58
N VAL A 15 4.38 7.86 20.81
CA VAL A 15 4.67 6.56 21.42
C VAL A 15 4.11 5.41 20.59
N ILE A 16 2.84 5.48 20.19
CA ILE A 16 2.22 4.45 19.33
C ILE A 16 3.00 4.31 18.02
N THR A 17 3.30 5.43 17.37
CA THR A 17 4.04 5.45 16.12
C THR A 17 5.41 4.79 16.25
N TRP A 18 6.15 5.05 17.33
CA TRP A 18 7.45 4.41 17.59
C TRP A 18 7.34 2.91 17.86
N ILE A 19 6.33 2.47 18.61
CA ILE A 19 6.09 1.05 18.86
C ILE A 19 5.78 0.32 17.55
N VAL A 20 4.86 0.87 16.74
CA VAL A 20 4.52 0.29 15.43
C VAL A 20 5.74 0.30 14.51
N PHE A 21 6.57 1.35 14.57
CA PHE A 21 7.79 1.42 13.76
C PHE A 21 8.74 0.29 14.13
N ALA A 22 8.97 0.06 15.42
CA ALA A 22 9.82 -1.03 15.90
C ALA A 22 9.28 -2.41 15.47
N VAL A 23 7.97 -2.63 15.59
CA VAL A 23 7.32 -3.88 15.13
C VAL A 23 7.54 -4.08 13.63
N MET A 24 7.29 -3.05 12.82
CA MET A 24 7.48 -3.13 11.38
C MET A 24 8.94 -3.33 10.99
N LEU A 25 9.86 -2.72 11.74
CA LEU A 25 11.28 -2.88 11.52
C LEU A 25 11.71 -4.34 11.77
N VAL A 26 11.23 -4.95 12.86
CA VAL A 26 11.47 -6.38 13.15
C VAL A 26 10.99 -7.27 12.00
N LEU A 27 9.77 -7.03 11.49
CA LEU A 27 9.21 -7.80 10.36
C LEU A 27 10.02 -7.61 9.07
N ASN A 28 10.41 -6.37 8.76
CA ASN A 28 11.24 -6.08 7.60
C ASN A 28 12.63 -6.71 7.71
N PHE A 29 13.21 -6.80 8.91
CA PHE A 29 14.47 -7.52 9.10
C PHE A 29 14.33 -9.04 8.92
N HIS A 30 13.16 -9.61 9.26
CA HIS A 30 12.79 -11.01 8.99
C HIS A 30 12.20 -11.22 7.58
N THR A 31 12.52 -10.33 6.64
CA THR A 31 12.18 -10.45 5.23
C THR A 31 13.44 -10.17 4.42
N ASP A 32 13.79 -11.05 3.50
CA ASP A 32 14.83 -10.81 2.49
C ASP A 32 14.16 -10.69 1.11
N TYR A 33 14.95 -10.48 0.07
CA TYR A 33 14.44 -10.33 -1.27
C TYR A 33 13.81 -11.61 -1.80
N THR A 34 12.74 -11.39 -2.56
CA THR A 34 12.01 -12.46 -3.24
C THR A 34 11.50 -11.96 -4.60
N ALA A 35 11.16 -12.89 -5.47
CA ALA A 35 10.65 -12.63 -6.80
C ALA A 35 11.46 -11.56 -7.57
N ASP A 36 10.77 -10.54 -8.06
CA ASP A 36 11.29 -9.48 -8.92
C ASP A 36 12.18 -8.46 -8.18
N ASP A 37 12.34 -8.56 -6.85
CA ASP A 37 13.21 -7.67 -6.07
C ASP A 37 14.66 -7.71 -6.59
N PHE A 38 15.15 -8.90 -6.96
CA PHE A 38 16.49 -9.08 -7.54
C PHE A 38 16.60 -8.37 -8.88
N LYS A 39 15.59 -8.52 -9.74
CA LYS A 39 15.53 -7.90 -11.06
C LYS A 39 15.50 -6.38 -10.98
N TYR A 40 14.73 -5.80 -10.08
CA TYR A 40 14.59 -4.34 -9.97
C TYR A 40 15.84 -3.62 -9.46
N ARG A 41 16.87 -4.36 -9.02
CA ARG A 41 18.19 -3.77 -8.77
C ARG A 41 19.02 -3.47 -10.01
N PHE A 42 18.61 -4.03 -11.13
CA PHE A 42 19.27 -3.84 -12.41
C PHE A 42 18.50 -2.85 -13.26
N PHE A 43 19.19 -2.25 -14.23
CA PHE A 43 18.54 -1.48 -15.27
C PHE A 43 17.53 -2.38 -16.00
N PHE A 44 16.30 -1.88 -16.21
CA PHE A 44 15.23 -2.70 -16.79
C PHE A 44 15.40 -2.79 -18.32
N ASP A 45 16.15 -3.79 -18.79
CA ASP A 45 16.46 -4.02 -20.21
C ASP A 45 15.74 -5.24 -20.82
N THR A 46 15.17 -6.12 -19.99
CA THR A 46 14.53 -7.36 -20.44
C THR A 46 13.30 -7.72 -19.60
N ILE A 47 12.37 -8.45 -20.22
CA ILE A 47 11.23 -9.05 -19.51
C ILE A 47 11.57 -10.40 -18.89
N GLY A 48 12.53 -11.13 -19.46
CA GLY A 48 12.88 -12.51 -19.09
C GLY A 48 14.12 -12.57 -18.19
N ASN A 49 14.99 -13.54 -18.49
CA ASN A 49 16.25 -13.75 -17.78
C ASN A 49 17.24 -12.61 -18.04
N PRO A 50 18.23 -12.40 -17.14
CA PRO A 50 19.26 -11.38 -17.32
C PRO A 50 19.97 -11.51 -18.67
N LEU A 51 20.24 -10.38 -19.30
CA LEU A 51 21.07 -10.27 -20.50
C LEU A 51 22.51 -9.94 -20.11
N GLU A 52 23.45 -10.07 -21.05
CA GLU A 52 24.83 -9.57 -20.88
C GLU A 52 24.85 -8.06 -20.57
N THR A 53 23.91 -7.31 -21.13
CA THR A 53 23.72 -5.87 -20.90
C THR A 53 23.14 -5.53 -19.53
N SER A 54 22.56 -6.50 -18.81
CA SER A 54 21.90 -6.27 -17.53
C SER A 54 22.93 -5.92 -16.47
N HIS A 55 22.96 -4.65 -16.08
CA HIS A 55 23.90 -4.09 -15.10
C HIS A 55 23.16 -3.45 -13.91
N PRO A 56 23.79 -3.37 -12.72
CA PRO A 56 23.20 -2.71 -11.57
C PRO A 56 22.76 -1.28 -11.91
N MET A 57 21.53 -0.92 -11.54
CA MET A 57 20.94 0.36 -11.90
C MET A 57 21.66 1.52 -11.20
N LYS A 58 21.90 2.62 -11.90
CA LYS A 58 22.28 3.91 -11.30
C LYS A 58 21.06 4.82 -11.12
N ALA A 59 21.15 5.76 -10.16
CA ALA A 59 20.03 6.63 -9.80
C ALA A 59 19.48 7.47 -10.98
N TRP A 60 20.33 7.98 -11.87
CA TRP A 60 19.90 8.78 -13.03
C TRP A 60 19.28 7.94 -14.16
N GLU A 61 19.53 6.63 -14.17
CA GLU A 61 18.99 5.71 -15.17
C GLU A 61 17.53 5.35 -14.89
N VAL A 62 16.98 5.71 -13.72
CA VAL A 62 15.59 5.39 -13.35
C VAL A 62 14.58 5.84 -14.41
N PHE A 63 14.79 6.99 -15.06
CA PHE A 63 13.87 7.49 -16.09
C PHE A 63 13.92 6.62 -17.35
N ALA A 64 15.11 6.23 -17.80
CA ALA A 64 15.28 5.35 -18.94
C ALA A 64 14.78 3.92 -18.63
N SER A 65 15.07 3.44 -17.43
CA SER A 65 14.61 2.15 -16.91
C SER A 65 13.08 2.09 -16.84
N MET A 66 12.44 3.15 -16.34
CA MET A 66 10.97 3.23 -16.31
C MET A 66 10.33 3.44 -17.68
N ALA A 67 11.01 4.13 -18.61
CA ALA A 67 10.55 4.19 -19.99
C ALA A 67 10.57 2.80 -20.66
N ASN A 68 11.61 2.00 -20.40
CA ASN A 68 11.69 0.61 -20.82
C ASN A 68 10.61 -0.25 -20.16
N HIS A 69 10.45 -0.14 -18.84
CA HIS A 69 9.42 -0.83 -18.09
C HIS A 69 8.01 -0.53 -18.63
N TRP A 70 7.71 0.73 -18.93
CA TRP A 70 6.45 1.16 -19.52
C TRP A 70 6.19 0.54 -20.89
N LYS A 71 7.22 0.37 -21.72
CA LYS A 71 7.10 -0.25 -23.04
C LYS A 71 6.98 -1.77 -22.96
N MET A 72 7.74 -2.40 -22.07
CA MET A 72 7.96 -3.85 -22.11
C MET A 72 7.12 -4.64 -21.08
N TRP A 73 6.76 -4.03 -19.95
CA TRP A 73 6.18 -4.76 -18.81
C TRP A 73 4.79 -4.30 -18.40
N ASN A 74 4.66 -3.09 -17.84
CA ASN A 74 3.37 -2.46 -17.50
C ASN A 74 3.56 -0.97 -17.15
N GLY A 75 2.43 -0.27 -16.98
CA GLY A 75 2.40 1.17 -16.75
C GLY A 75 2.69 1.66 -15.33
N ARG A 76 3.02 0.78 -14.37
CA ARG A 76 3.22 1.11 -12.95
C ARG A 76 4.58 1.75 -12.68
N VAL A 77 4.94 2.75 -13.49
CA VAL A 77 6.25 3.38 -13.49
C VAL A 77 6.53 4.17 -12.22
N THR A 78 5.52 4.73 -11.56
CA THR A 78 5.72 5.43 -10.28
C THR A 78 6.11 4.45 -9.19
N ALA A 79 5.40 3.32 -9.09
CA ALA A 79 5.68 2.27 -8.11
C ALA A 79 7.10 1.73 -8.27
N HIS A 80 7.41 1.23 -9.47
CA HIS A 80 8.70 0.58 -9.71
C HIS A 80 9.86 1.58 -9.79
N GLY A 81 9.61 2.83 -10.20
CA GLY A 81 10.62 3.89 -10.14
C GLY A 81 11.03 4.23 -8.70
N MET A 82 10.05 4.36 -7.79
CA MET A 82 10.34 4.55 -6.36
C MET A 82 11.07 3.33 -5.77
N LEU A 83 10.65 2.11 -6.12
CA LEU A 83 11.32 0.88 -5.70
C LEU A 83 12.78 0.87 -6.12
N GLN A 84 13.06 1.06 -7.41
CA GLN A 84 14.41 1.01 -7.95
C GLN A 84 15.33 2.02 -7.26
N LEU A 85 14.87 3.25 -7.04
CA LEU A 85 15.62 4.29 -6.31
C LEU A 85 15.88 3.90 -4.85
N ALA A 86 14.90 3.30 -4.17
CA ALA A 86 15.06 2.92 -2.77
C ALA A 86 15.95 1.69 -2.58
N LEU A 87 15.96 0.75 -3.54
CA LEU A 87 16.84 -0.42 -3.50
C LEU A 87 18.33 -0.05 -3.61
N LEU A 88 18.66 1.14 -4.10
CA LEU A 88 20.03 1.70 -4.09
C LEU A 88 20.57 1.95 -2.67
N ALA A 89 19.68 2.11 -1.68
CA ALA A 89 20.08 2.27 -0.28
C ALA A 89 20.50 0.94 0.38
N GLY A 90 20.53 -0.16 -0.39
CA GLY A 90 20.85 -1.50 0.10
C GLY A 90 19.72 -2.14 0.92
N LYS A 91 19.95 -3.37 1.41
CA LYS A 91 18.98 -4.15 2.20
C LYS A 91 18.49 -3.36 3.42
N THR A 92 19.42 -2.90 4.25
CA THR A 92 19.13 -2.20 5.50
C THR A 92 18.41 -0.87 5.27
N GLY A 93 18.87 -0.07 4.30
CA GLY A 93 18.23 1.20 3.96
C GLY A 93 16.79 1.00 3.51
N PHE A 94 16.55 0.03 2.62
CA PHE A 94 15.19 -0.30 2.17
C PHE A 94 14.28 -0.70 3.34
N LYS A 95 14.73 -1.59 4.23
CA LYS A 95 13.95 -2.07 5.39
C LYS A 95 13.50 -0.92 6.30
N ILE A 96 14.38 0.06 6.53
CA ILE A 96 14.07 1.27 7.30
C ILE A 96 13.05 2.14 6.56
N ILE A 97 13.29 2.45 5.27
CA ILE A 97 12.38 3.25 4.44
C ILE A 97 10.99 2.62 4.42
N ASN A 98 10.90 1.31 4.18
CA ASN A 98 9.63 0.60 4.11
C ASN A 98 8.86 0.64 5.44
N SER A 99 9.57 0.49 6.57
CA SER A 99 8.98 0.64 7.91
C SER A 99 8.42 2.05 8.14
N VAL A 100 9.13 3.09 7.67
CA VAL A 100 8.63 4.49 7.71
C VAL A 100 7.38 4.64 6.84
N MET A 101 7.33 4.04 5.65
CA MET A 101 6.16 4.13 4.77
C MET A 101 4.90 3.54 5.41
N PHE A 102 5.01 2.44 6.17
CA PHE A 102 3.87 1.89 6.93
C PHE A 102 3.34 2.85 8.00
N ILE A 103 4.24 3.51 8.72
CA ILE A 103 3.88 4.53 9.70
C ILE A 103 3.22 5.73 9.04
N LEU A 104 3.77 6.20 7.92
CA LEU A 104 3.20 7.29 7.15
C LEU A 104 1.79 6.96 6.66
N LEU A 105 1.54 5.73 6.21
CA LEU A 105 0.21 5.28 5.78
C LEU A 105 -0.80 5.43 6.93
N GLY A 106 -0.51 4.84 8.10
CA GLY A 106 -1.41 4.94 9.26
C GLY A 106 -1.62 6.38 9.75
N THR A 107 -0.56 7.20 9.71
CA THR A 107 -0.65 8.62 10.07
C THR A 107 -1.52 9.39 9.08
N LEU A 108 -1.41 9.12 7.79
CA LEU A 108 -2.23 9.75 6.76
C LEU A 108 -3.70 9.34 6.87
N ILE A 109 -3.99 8.06 7.12
CA ILE A 109 -5.36 7.58 7.41
C ILE A 109 -5.91 8.32 8.63
N TYR A 110 -5.12 8.42 9.70
CA TYR A 110 -5.49 9.15 10.91
C TYR A 110 -5.77 10.63 10.64
N GLU A 111 -4.95 11.30 9.83
CA GLU A 111 -5.17 12.69 9.44
C GLU A 111 -6.46 12.85 8.61
N HIS A 112 -6.72 11.95 7.65
CA HIS A 112 -7.95 11.98 6.86
C HIS A 112 -9.22 11.76 7.69
N ALA A 113 -9.14 10.87 8.68
CA ALA A 113 -10.24 10.57 9.61
C ALA A 113 -10.46 11.68 10.67
N SER A 114 -9.39 12.34 11.14
CA SER A 114 -9.44 13.29 12.26
C SER A 114 -9.43 14.77 11.88
N PHE A 115 -9.21 15.12 10.60
CA PHE A 115 -9.11 16.53 10.21
C PHE A 115 -10.42 17.29 10.53
N GLY A 116 -10.32 18.46 11.14
CA GLY A 116 -11.49 19.23 11.60
C GLY A 116 -12.14 18.73 12.89
N ARG A 117 -11.59 17.68 13.52
CA ARG A 117 -12.16 17.02 14.71
C ARG A 117 -11.13 16.91 15.84
N LYS A 118 -11.57 16.43 17.01
CA LYS A 118 -10.68 16.18 18.15
C LYS A 118 -9.79 14.97 17.86
N ARG A 119 -8.50 15.21 17.82
CA ARG A 119 -7.47 14.17 17.78
C ARG A 119 -7.51 13.34 19.06
N SER A 120 -7.42 12.02 18.92
CA SER A 120 -7.28 11.09 20.04
C SER A 120 -6.23 10.03 19.74
N VAL A 121 -5.58 9.53 20.80
CA VAL A 121 -4.61 8.42 20.75
C VAL A 121 -5.31 7.11 20.39
N SER A 122 -6.52 6.92 20.93
CA SER A 122 -7.43 5.80 20.65
C SER A 122 -7.68 5.60 19.16
N LEU A 123 -7.90 6.70 18.42
CA LEU A 123 -8.16 6.63 16.99
C LEU A 123 -6.92 6.21 16.20
N LEU A 124 -5.73 6.69 16.56
CA LEU A 124 -4.49 6.26 15.90
C LEU A 124 -4.20 4.78 16.16
N LEU A 125 -4.39 4.33 17.41
CA LEU A 125 -4.32 2.92 17.78
C LEU A 125 -5.27 2.09 16.91
N PHE A 126 -6.54 2.47 16.84
CA PHE A 126 -7.55 1.80 16.04
C PHE A 126 -7.15 1.68 14.56
N VAL A 127 -6.59 2.75 13.98
CA VAL A 127 -6.11 2.74 12.58
C VAL A 127 -5.03 1.69 12.36
N TYR A 128 -4.00 1.63 13.21
CA TYR A 128 -2.93 0.63 13.04
C TYR A 128 -3.41 -0.80 13.30
N ILE A 129 -4.33 -1.00 14.24
CA ILE A 129 -4.98 -2.30 14.47
C ILE A 129 -5.76 -2.73 13.22
N CYS A 130 -6.53 -1.82 12.62
CA CYS A 130 -7.23 -2.08 11.37
C CYS A 130 -6.28 -2.42 10.22
N LEU A 131 -5.16 -1.69 10.09
CA LEU A 131 -4.13 -2.00 9.09
C LEU A 131 -3.53 -3.39 9.30
N TRP A 132 -3.28 -3.82 10.53
CA TRP A 132 -2.79 -5.17 10.79
C TRP A 132 -3.80 -6.23 10.32
N PHE A 133 -5.04 -6.16 10.80
CA PHE A 133 -6.01 -7.23 10.57
C PHE A 133 -6.63 -7.24 9.18
N PHE A 134 -6.87 -6.07 8.58
CA PHE A 134 -7.68 -5.99 7.35
C PHE A 134 -6.85 -5.83 6.08
N THR A 135 -5.56 -5.52 6.17
CA THR A 135 -4.73 -5.44 4.96
C THR A 135 -4.70 -6.79 4.24
N PRO A 136 -5.06 -6.83 2.93
CA PRO A 136 -5.04 -8.06 2.15
C PRO A 136 -3.60 -8.47 1.83
N GLN A 137 -3.31 -9.75 1.96
CA GLN A 137 -1.98 -10.33 1.70
C GLN A 137 -0.85 -9.46 2.27
N PHE A 138 -0.90 -9.20 3.59
CA PHE A 138 0.00 -8.28 4.30
C PHE A 138 1.48 -8.50 3.94
N GLY A 139 1.95 -9.75 3.90
CA GLY A 139 3.34 -10.06 3.53
C GLY A 139 3.68 -9.53 2.14
N MET A 140 2.83 -9.76 1.15
CA MET A 140 3.02 -9.30 -0.22
C MET A 140 2.75 -7.80 -0.43
N THR A 141 1.89 -7.16 0.36
CA THR A 141 1.55 -5.74 0.15
C THR A 141 2.36 -4.78 1.02
N ILE A 142 2.96 -5.27 2.11
CA ILE A 142 3.69 -4.47 3.09
C ILE A 142 5.18 -4.86 3.18
N LEU A 143 5.54 -6.15 3.11
CA LEU A 143 6.91 -6.61 3.41
C LEU A 143 7.75 -6.92 2.16
N TRP A 144 7.19 -7.64 1.19
CA TRP A 144 7.83 -7.87 -0.12
C TRP A 144 8.14 -6.54 -0.80
N ALA A 145 9.38 -6.30 -1.23
CA ALA A 145 9.80 -4.96 -1.62
C ALA A 145 9.03 -4.41 -2.84
N SER A 146 8.95 -5.18 -3.93
CA SER A 146 8.16 -4.76 -5.10
C SER A 146 6.67 -4.58 -4.79
N GLY A 147 6.11 -5.48 -3.98
CA GLY A 147 4.73 -5.38 -3.55
C GLY A 147 4.47 -4.16 -2.67
N ALA A 148 5.34 -3.87 -1.71
CA ALA A 148 5.27 -2.69 -0.86
C ALA A 148 5.33 -1.39 -1.67
N ALA A 149 6.24 -1.30 -2.64
CA ALA A 149 6.29 -0.14 -3.53
C ALA A 149 4.99 0.02 -4.36
N ASN A 150 4.43 -1.09 -4.84
CA ASN A 150 3.22 -1.09 -5.65
C ASN A 150 1.91 -0.85 -4.88
N TYR A 151 1.88 -1.13 -3.58
CA TYR A 151 0.68 -1.02 -2.74
C TYR A 151 0.87 -0.04 -1.59
N LEU A 152 1.71 -0.36 -0.59
CA LEU A 152 1.95 0.50 0.56
C LEU A 152 2.39 1.92 0.15
N TRP A 153 3.42 2.03 -0.69
CA TRP A 153 4.03 3.32 -1.00
C TRP A 153 3.13 4.14 -1.92
N CYS A 154 2.50 3.48 -2.89
CA CYS A 154 1.45 4.08 -3.70
C CYS A 154 0.27 4.57 -2.85
N GLY A 155 -0.11 3.83 -1.81
CA GLY A 155 -1.17 4.24 -0.88
C GLY A 155 -0.79 5.47 -0.06
N VAL A 156 0.46 5.55 0.41
CA VAL A 156 1.02 6.76 1.03
C VAL A 156 0.94 7.93 0.07
N LEU A 157 1.39 7.75 -1.19
CA LEU A 157 1.34 8.80 -2.21
C LEU A 157 -0.08 9.28 -2.49
N ILE A 158 -1.04 8.36 -2.66
CA ILE A 158 -2.46 8.66 -2.91
C ILE A 158 -3.07 9.44 -1.74
N LEU A 159 -2.84 9.00 -0.49
CA LEU A 159 -3.39 9.70 0.68
C LEU A 159 -2.69 11.04 0.92
N ALA A 160 -1.38 11.14 0.69
CA ALA A 160 -0.65 12.40 0.82
C ALA A 160 -1.12 13.41 -0.23
N PHE A 161 -1.26 12.99 -1.49
CA PHE A 161 -1.73 13.83 -2.59
C PHE A 161 -3.19 14.30 -2.40
N SER A 162 -4.06 13.45 -1.85
CA SER A 162 -5.46 13.82 -1.58
C SER A 162 -5.63 14.64 -0.29
N LEU A 163 -4.60 14.78 0.54
CA LEU A 163 -4.68 15.50 1.81
C LEU A 163 -5.02 17.00 1.64
N PRO A 164 -4.43 17.76 0.71
CA PRO A 164 -4.88 19.13 0.40
C PRO A 164 -6.38 19.21 0.10
N TYR A 165 -6.93 18.28 -0.68
CA TYR A 165 -8.37 18.21 -0.95
C TYR A 165 -9.17 18.03 0.34
N ARG A 166 -8.77 17.07 1.20
CA ARG A 166 -9.42 16.87 2.49
C ARG A 166 -9.36 18.11 3.37
N ARG A 167 -8.20 18.78 3.45
CA ARG A 167 -7.96 19.92 4.33
C ARG A 167 -8.73 21.17 3.91
N TYR A 168 -8.85 21.40 2.61
CA TYR A 168 -9.55 22.55 2.06
C TYR A 168 -11.06 22.53 2.37
N LEU A 169 -11.65 21.33 2.51
CA LEU A 169 -13.05 21.17 2.90
C LEU A 169 -13.38 21.82 4.26
N THR A 170 -12.44 21.77 5.20
CA THR A 170 -12.63 22.28 6.57
C THR A 170 -11.99 23.66 6.76
N ASN A 171 -10.89 23.95 6.07
CA ASN A 171 -10.17 25.21 6.21
C ASN A 171 -9.88 25.83 4.83
N HIS A 172 -10.88 26.56 4.32
CA HIS A 172 -10.92 27.18 2.99
C HIS A 172 -9.79 28.19 2.71
N LYS A 173 -8.95 28.51 3.70
CA LYS A 173 -7.83 29.46 3.58
C LYS A 173 -6.47 28.78 3.42
N ARG A 174 -6.41 27.45 3.48
CA ARG A 174 -5.14 26.71 3.56
C ARG A 174 -4.65 26.32 2.16
N GLY A 175 -4.01 27.25 1.48
CA GLY A 175 -3.31 27.02 0.20
C GLY A 175 -3.32 28.27 -0.68
N GLU A 176 -2.18 28.57 -1.30
CA GLU A 176 -2.14 29.61 -2.34
C GLU A 176 -2.89 29.11 -3.58
N ASP A 177 -4.03 29.71 -3.89
CA ASP A 177 -4.77 29.40 -5.11
C ASP A 177 -4.25 30.24 -6.28
N ASN A 178 -3.18 29.75 -6.91
CA ASN A 178 -2.54 30.40 -8.04
C ASN A 178 -2.19 29.37 -9.13
N TRP A 179 -1.73 29.84 -10.29
CA TRP A 179 -1.42 28.95 -11.41
C TRP A 179 -0.24 28.01 -11.09
N ARG A 180 0.70 28.44 -10.24
CA ARG A 180 1.87 27.63 -9.85
C ARG A 180 1.44 26.43 -9.02
N SER A 181 0.53 26.62 -8.06
CA SER A 181 -0.03 25.51 -7.29
C SER A 181 -0.86 24.57 -8.15
N ALA A 182 -1.53 25.06 -9.20
CA ALA A 182 -2.22 24.22 -10.16
C ALA A 182 -1.27 23.35 -11.00
N VAL A 183 -0.17 23.92 -11.50
CA VAL A 183 0.87 23.15 -12.22
C VAL A 183 1.53 22.12 -11.30
N LEU A 184 1.86 22.51 -10.06
CA LEU A 184 2.45 21.59 -9.08
C LEU A 184 1.51 20.42 -8.75
N MET A 185 0.24 20.73 -8.45
CA MET A 185 -0.76 19.68 -8.20
C MET A 185 -0.99 18.81 -9.43
N GLY A 186 -0.91 19.36 -10.65
CA GLY A 186 -0.91 18.57 -11.88
C GLY A 186 0.25 17.60 -11.96
N ALA A 187 1.49 18.05 -11.71
CA ALA A 187 2.66 17.18 -11.74
C ALA A 187 2.59 16.06 -10.69
N LEU A 188 2.19 16.41 -9.45
CA LEU A 188 1.99 15.43 -8.38
C LEU A 188 0.82 14.48 -8.69
N GLY A 189 -0.23 14.99 -9.34
CA GLY A 189 -1.37 14.21 -9.81
C GLY A 189 -0.94 13.13 -10.80
N ILE A 190 -0.06 13.45 -11.75
CA ILE A 190 0.47 12.46 -12.71
C ILE A 190 1.12 11.29 -11.96
N LEU A 191 1.97 11.57 -10.97
CA LEU A 191 2.62 10.53 -10.18
C LEU A 191 1.60 9.71 -9.38
N ALA A 192 0.66 10.37 -8.69
CA ALA A 192 -0.32 9.70 -7.84
C ALA A 192 -1.35 8.88 -8.65
N GLY A 193 -1.73 9.35 -9.84
CA GLY A 193 -2.59 8.64 -10.78
C GLY A 193 -1.88 7.46 -11.47
N CYS A 194 -0.56 7.58 -11.71
CA CYS A 194 0.26 6.55 -12.36
C CYS A 194 0.83 5.53 -11.36
N THR A 195 -0.01 5.06 -10.43
CA THR A 195 0.37 4.10 -9.38
C THR A 195 -0.03 2.67 -9.75
N ASN A 196 -1.31 2.35 -9.64
CA ASN A 196 -1.93 1.07 -9.99
C ASN A 196 -3.25 1.34 -10.73
N GLU A 197 -3.65 0.47 -11.65
CA GLU A 197 -4.80 0.65 -12.55
C GLU A 197 -6.06 1.04 -11.78
N ASN A 198 -6.35 0.32 -10.69
CA ASN A 198 -7.56 0.54 -9.90
C ASN A 198 -7.43 1.71 -8.91
N SER A 199 -6.25 1.87 -8.34
CA SER A 199 -5.97 2.82 -7.25
C SER A 199 -5.86 4.25 -7.76
N GLY A 200 -5.21 4.45 -8.91
CA GLY A 200 -5.12 5.75 -9.58
C GLY A 200 -6.49 6.27 -10.01
N GLY A 201 -7.33 5.39 -10.58
CA GLY A 201 -8.71 5.75 -10.92
C GLY A 201 -9.55 6.12 -9.70
N ALA A 202 -9.44 5.36 -8.61
CA ALA A 202 -10.14 5.65 -7.37
C ALA A 202 -9.69 6.98 -6.72
N LEU A 203 -8.41 7.33 -6.82
CA LEU A 203 -7.90 8.64 -6.40
C LEU A 203 -8.56 9.78 -7.18
N VAL A 204 -8.60 9.68 -8.52
CA VAL A 204 -9.23 10.71 -9.37
C VAL A 204 -10.70 10.86 -9.00
N PHE A 205 -11.42 9.75 -8.84
CA PHE A 205 -12.81 9.75 -8.41
C PHE A 205 -13.00 10.44 -7.05
N LEU A 206 -12.13 10.15 -6.08
CA LEU A 206 -12.15 10.81 -4.76
C LEU A 206 -11.92 12.33 -4.86
N CYS A 207 -10.99 12.78 -5.70
CA CYS A 207 -10.73 14.21 -5.91
C CYS A 207 -11.90 14.92 -6.59
N ILE A 208 -12.58 14.26 -7.53
CA ILE A 208 -13.82 14.76 -8.14
C ILE A 208 -14.90 14.91 -7.06
N MET A 209 -15.10 13.90 -6.20
CA MET A 209 -16.09 13.98 -5.13
C MET A 209 -15.80 15.14 -4.15
N TYR A 210 -14.53 15.37 -3.79
CA TYR A 210 -14.16 16.56 -2.99
C TYR A 210 -14.56 17.86 -3.68
N THR A 211 -14.27 17.96 -4.98
CA THR A 211 -14.56 19.15 -5.79
C THR A 211 -16.06 19.40 -5.92
N VAL A 212 -16.85 18.34 -6.15
CA VAL A 212 -18.32 18.39 -6.15
C VAL A 212 -18.85 18.83 -4.79
N LEU A 213 -18.27 18.34 -3.70
CA LEU A 213 -18.66 18.74 -2.35
C LEU A 213 -18.33 20.20 -2.05
N TYR A 214 -17.22 20.73 -2.56
CA TYR A 214 -16.93 22.17 -2.47
C TYR A 214 -18.03 22.99 -3.14
N TYR A 215 -18.39 22.61 -4.37
CA TYR A 215 -19.44 23.27 -5.13
C TYR A 215 -20.79 23.23 -4.40
N TYR A 216 -21.19 22.05 -3.92
CA TYR A 216 -22.43 21.86 -3.15
C TYR A 216 -22.47 22.74 -1.89
N ARG A 217 -21.34 22.85 -1.18
CA ARG A 217 -21.19 23.68 0.02
C ARG A 217 -20.91 25.16 -0.27
N LYS A 218 -20.95 25.57 -1.54
CA LYS A 218 -20.62 26.94 -1.99
C LYS A 218 -19.22 27.40 -1.55
N ILE A 219 -18.29 26.46 -1.37
CA ILE A 219 -16.88 26.73 -1.14
C ILE A 219 -16.23 27.00 -2.52
N PRO A 220 -15.47 28.09 -2.69
CA PRO A 220 -14.79 28.36 -3.95
C PRO A 220 -13.89 27.20 -4.36
N VAL A 221 -14.04 26.70 -5.58
CA VAL A 221 -13.21 25.59 -6.08
C VAL A 221 -11.86 26.15 -6.53
N PRO A 222 -10.75 25.73 -5.92
CA PRO A 222 -9.45 26.28 -6.25
C PRO A 222 -8.91 25.69 -7.56
N LYS A 223 -8.11 26.46 -8.29
CA LYS A 223 -7.48 26.05 -9.56
C LYS A 223 -6.60 24.81 -9.38
N TRP A 224 -5.95 24.69 -8.22
CA TRP A 224 -5.11 23.53 -7.94
C TRP A 224 -5.88 22.22 -7.83
N ALA A 225 -7.18 22.26 -7.48
CA ALA A 225 -8.02 21.07 -7.47
C ALA A 225 -8.24 20.54 -8.90
N PHE A 226 -8.45 21.43 -9.87
CA PHE A 226 -8.56 21.06 -11.28
C PHE A 226 -7.22 20.59 -11.85
N GLY A 227 -6.12 21.29 -11.53
CA GLY A 227 -4.77 20.87 -11.92
C GLY A 227 -4.46 19.46 -11.45
N GLY A 228 -4.74 19.15 -10.19
CA GLY A 228 -4.53 17.82 -9.63
C GLY A 228 -5.43 16.74 -10.23
N ILE A 229 -6.71 17.03 -10.53
CA ILE A 229 -7.60 16.08 -11.22
C ILE A 229 -7.08 15.81 -12.64
N ALA A 230 -6.75 16.85 -13.40
CA ALA A 230 -6.23 16.71 -14.77
C ALA A 230 -4.92 15.90 -14.78
N GLY A 231 -4.01 16.21 -13.85
CA GLY A 231 -2.78 15.43 -13.66
C GLY A 231 -3.05 13.98 -13.30
N GLY A 232 -3.94 13.73 -12.33
CA GLY A 232 -4.36 12.39 -11.91
C GLY A 232 -4.93 11.56 -13.05
N THR A 233 -5.82 12.16 -13.85
CA THR A 233 -6.38 11.53 -15.05
C THR A 233 -5.30 11.24 -16.09
N ALA A 234 -4.38 12.18 -16.33
CA ALA A 234 -3.26 11.97 -17.25
C ALA A 234 -2.33 10.84 -16.77
N GLY A 235 -2.04 10.77 -15.46
CA GLY A 235 -1.24 9.70 -14.86
C GLY A 235 -1.90 8.33 -14.96
N ALA A 236 -3.21 8.25 -14.67
CA ALA A 236 -3.98 7.03 -14.83
C ALA A 236 -4.04 6.59 -16.31
N ALA A 237 -4.21 7.53 -17.24
CA ALA A 237 -4.15 7.26 -18.67
C ALA A 237 -2.76 6.76 -19.10
N LEU A 238 -1.68 7.39 -18.65
CA LEU A 238 -0.31 6.94 -18.92
C LEU A 238 -0.10 5.50 -18.47
N LEU A 239 -0.63 5.13 -17.30
CA LEU A 239 -0.54 3.78 -16.79
C LEU A 239 -1.33 2.79 -17.66
N ILE A 240 -2.59 3.09 -17.97
CA ILE A 240 -3.47 2.20 -18.74
C ILE A 240 -2.97 2.01 -20.17
N LEU A 241 -2.48 3.08 -20.80
CA LEU A 241 -2.03 3.10 -22.19
C LEU A 241 -0.61 2.52 -22.39
N SER A 242 0.01 1.98 -21.34
CA SER A 242 1.30 1.30 -21.44
C SER A 242 1.25 0.13 -22.42
N PRO A 243 2.14 0.09 -23.43
CA PRO A 243 2.24 -1.02 -24.37
C PRO A 243 2.52 -2.35 -23.67
N GLY A 244 3.26 -2.32 -22.55
CA GLY A 244 3.55 -3.51 -21.75
C GLY A 244 2.29 -4.21 -21.22
N ASN A 245 1.19 -3.46 -20.99
CA ASN A 245 -0.07 -4.04 -20.52
C ASN A 245 -0.68 -5.02 -21.54
N TYR A 246 -0.41 -4.86 -22.84
CA TYR A 246 -0.95 -5.76 -23.88
C TYR A 246 -0.49 -7.21 -23.72
N ARG A 247 0.65 -7.44 -23.06
CA ARG A 247 1.17 -8.79 -22.73
C ARG A 247 0.17 -9.65 -21.97
N ILE A 248 -0.66 -9.02 -21.13
CA ILE A 248 -1.65 -9.70 -20.28
C ILE A 248 -3.07 -9.26 -20.66
N SER A 249 -3.24 -8.63 -21.82
CA SER A 249 -4.58 -8.21 -22.27
C SER A 249 -5.43 -9.44 -22.59
N SER A 250 -6.60 -9.51 -21.96
CA SER A 250 -7.60 -10.53 -22.23
C SER A 250 -8.82 -9.85 -22.84
N LYS A 251 -9.24 -10.27 -24.04
CA LYS A 251 -10.59 -9.94 -24.52
C LYS A 251 -11.57 -10.85 -23.78
N THR A 252 -12.59 -10.26 -23.17
CA THR A 252 -13.64 -10.98 -22.44
C THR A 252 -14.99 -10.50 -22.95
N ASP A 253 -15.91 -11.45 -23.15
CA ASP A 253 -17.29 -11.19 -23.51
C ASP A 253 -18.15 -10.86 -22.28
N PHE A 254 -19.46 -10.66 -22.46
CA PHE A 254 -20.35 -10.36 -21.35
C PHE A 254 -20.41 -11.48 -20.31
N GLY A 255 -20.37 -12.75 -20.74
CA GLY A 255 -20.35 -13.91 -19.84
C GLY A 255 -19.13 -13.89 -18.91
N GLY A 256 -17.94 -13.67 -19.46
CA GLY A 256 -16.72 -13.56 -18.67
C GLY A 256 -16.71 -12.34 -17.73
N LEU A 257 -17.34 -11.22 -18.09
CA LEU A 257 -17.53 -10.10 -17.14
C LEU A 257 -18.39 -10.49 -15.94
N VAL A 258 -19.45 -11.28 -16.16
CA VAL A 258 -20.30 -11.80 -15.07
C VAL A 258 -19.52 -12.75 -14.16
N GLU A 259 -18.67 -13.61 -14.72
CA GLU A 259 -17.81 -14.50 -13.92
C GLU A 259 -16.79 -13.72 -13.08
N ARG A 260 -16.12 -12.73 -13.69
CA ARG A 260 -15.20 -11.83 -12.97
C ARG A 260 -15.92 -11.08 -11.86
N TRP A 261 -17.15 -10.62 -12.09
CA TRP A 261 -17.95 -9.99 -11.06
C TRP A 261 -18.26 -10.93 -9.89
N LYS A 262 -18.69 -12.17 -10.17
CA LYS A 262 -18.91 -13.19 -9.13
C LYS A 262 -17.64 -13.44 -8.31
N TYR A 263 -16.49 -13.56 -8.98
CA TYR A 263 -15.20 -13.70 -8.32
C TYR A 263 -14.86 -12.50 -7.43
N ILE A 264 -15.03 -11.27 -7.94
CA ILE A 264 -14.82 -10.04 -7.16
C ILE A 264 -15.71 -10.01 -5.91
N VAL A 265 -16.99 -10.38 -6.04
CA VAL A 265 -17.90 -10.46 -4.89
C VAL A 265 -17.44 -11.51 -3.88
N GLN A 266 -16.99 -12.68 -4.34
CA GLN A 266 -16.48 -13.74 -3.48
C GLN A 266 -15.22 -13.32 -2.72
N ILE A 267 -14.22 -12.75 -3.40
CA ILE A 267 -13.01 -12.24 -2.77
C ILE A 267 -13.33 -11.07 -1.83
N SER A 268 -14.21 -10.16 -2.23
CA SER A 268 -14.64 -9.04 -1.37
C SER A 268 -15.34 -9.55 -0.12
N LYS A 269 -16.15 -10.61 -0.20
CA LYS A 269 -16.75 -11.24 0.97
C LYS A 269 -15.66 -11.76 1.91
N ASN A 270 -14.68 -12.48 1.39
CA ASN A 270 -13.60 -13.05 2.21
C ASN A 270 -12.73 -11.95 2.87
N GLN A 271 -12.40 -10.90 2.12
CA GLN A 271 -11.50 -9.84 2.59
C GLN A 271 -12.21 -8.79 3.47
N TRP A 272 -13.49 -8.48 3.20
CA TRP A 272 -14.19 -7.36 3.82
C TRP A 272 -15.33 -7.74 4.76
N ALA A 273 -15.79 -8.99 4.83
CA ALA A 273 -16.96 -9.33 5.68
C ALA A 273 -16.80 -8.85 7.13
N VAL A 274 -15.63 -9.09 7.74
CA VAL A 274 -15.36 -8.65 9.12
C VAL A 274 -15.24 -7.13 9.21
N LEU A 275 -14.58 -6.47 8.25
CA LEU A 275 -14.47 -5.01 8.22
C LEU A 275 -15.83 -4.32 8.04
N LEU A 276 -16.69 -4.86 7.18
CA LEU A 276 -18.06 -4.40 6.99
C LEU A 276 -18.91 -4.64 8.24
N LEU A 277 -18.74 -5.76 8.94
CA LEU A 277 -19.39 -5.99 10.23
C LEU A 277 -18.95 -4.94 11.27
N VAL A 278 -17.64 -4.65 11.35
CA VAL A 278 -17.11 -3.58 12.22
C VAL A 278 -17.73 -2.23 11.85
N LEU A 279 -17.81 -1.90 10.56
CA LEU A 279 -18.47 -0.69 10.07
C LEU A 279 -19.95 -0.63 10.48
N CYS A 280 -20.69 -1.74 10.34
CA CYS A 280 -22.09 -1.83 10.76
C CYS A 280 -22.23 -1.61 12.27
N ILE A 281 -21.39 -2.25 13.09
CA ILE A 281 -21.41 -2.07 14.55
C ILE A 281 -21.09 -0.61 14.92
N LEU A 282 -20.05 -0.03 14.32
CA LEU A 282 -19.70 1.38 14.55
C LEU A 282 -20.83 2.33 14.15
N PHE A 283 -21.51 2.04 13.03
CA PHE A 283 -22.66 2.82 12.58
C PHE A 283 -23.85 2.70 13.54
N LEU A 284 -24.16 1.49 14.03
CA LEU A 284 -25.21 1.28 15.03
C LEU A 284 -24.91 1.98 16.36
N ILE A 285 -23.66 1.94 16.83
CA ILE A 285 -23.24 2.70 18.02
C ILE A 285 -23.41 4.20 17.75
N PHE A 286 -22.97 4.67 16.58
CA PHE A 286 -23.08 6.06 16.19
C PHE A 286 -24.55 6.55 16.19
N THR A 287 -25.48 5.79 15.62
CA THR A 287 -26.91 6.14 15.63
C THR A 287 -27.52 6.05 17.03
N ALA A 288 -27.14 5.05 17.84
CA ALA A 288 -27.63 4.88 19.20
C ALA A 288 -27.20 5.99 20.17
N VAL A 289 -26.04 6.63 19.91
CA VAL A 289 -25.57 7.78 20.70
C VAL A 289 -26.43 9.04 20.46
N GLY A 290 -27.28 9.06 19.43
CA GLY A 290 -28.36 10.05 19.28
C GLY A 290 -27.90 11.48 19.03
N LYS A 291 -26.63 11.69 18.63
CA LYS A 291 -26.13 13.01 18.24
C LYS A 291 -26.42 13.27 16.77
N GLU A 292 -26.84 14.50 16.45
CA GLU A 292 -26.77 14.93 15.07
C GLU A 292 -25.31 14.85 14.60
N PRO A 293 -25.03 14.14 13.49
CA PRO A 293 -23.70 14.14 12.92
C PRO A 293 -23.26 15.57 12.66
N LEU A 294 -22.00 15.91 12.97
CA LEU A 294 -21.40 17.06 12.28
C LEU A 294 -21.59 16.84 10.77
N GLU A 295 -21.94 17.86 10.00
CA GLU A 295 -22.27 17.71 8.59
C GLU A 295 -21.11 17.08 7.77
N GLU A 296 -19.87 17.25 8.22
CA GLU A 296 -18.66 16.57 7.70
C GLU A 296 -18.64 15.04 7.94
N VAL A 297 -19.27 14.55 9.02
CA VAL A 297 -19.37 13.12 9.38
C VAL A 297 -20.28 12.35 8.43
N ARG A 298 -21.22 13.03 7.78
CA ARG A 298 -22.15 12.40 6.84
C ARG A 298 -21.52 12.09 5.49
N TRP A 299 -20.68 12.98 4.96
CA TRP A 299 -20.18 12.89 3.59
C TRP A 299 -18.82 12.20 3.48
N LEU A 300 -17.90 12.44 4.42
CA LEU A 300 -16.52 11.94 4.28
C LEU A 300 -16.41 10.41 4.36
N PRO A 301 -16.97 9.73 5.39
CA PRO A 301 -16.94 8.26 5.42
C PRO A 301 -17.62 7.66 4.19
N LEU A 302 -18.71 8.27 3.71
CA LEU A 302 -19.41 7.84 2.50
C LEU A 302 -18.53 7.98 1.24
N MET A 303 -17.85 9.11 1.06
CA MET A 303 -16.94 9.33 -0.08
C MET A 303 -15.81 8.29 -0.10
N TYR A 304 -15.19 8.02 1.04
CA TYR A 304 -14.17 6.98 1.14
C TYR A 304 -14.73 5.58 0.91
N PHE A 305 -15.94 5.29 1.39
CA PHE A 305 -16.61 4.01 1.13
C PHE A 305 -16.89 3.82 -0.37
N LEU A 306 -17.41 4.85 -1.04
CA LEU A 306 -17.69 4.83 -2.48
C LEU A 306 -16.39 4.73 -3.29
N ALA A 307 -15.34 5.48 -2.92
CA ALA A 307 -14.04 5.38 -3.57
C ALA A 307 -13.41 3.98 -3.39
N GLY A 308 -13.49 3.41 -2.19
CA GLY A 308 -13.00 2.07 -1.89
C GLY A 308 -13.75 1.00 -2.67
N SER A 309 -15.08 1.11 -2.73
CA SER A 309 -15.92 0.20 -3.52
C SER A 309 -15.63 0.33 -5.02
N ALA A 310 -15.54 1.55 -5.56
CA ALA A 310 -15.22 1.79 -6.97
C ALA A 310 -13.82 1.24 -7.34
N CYS A 311 -12.84 1.39 -6.45
CA CYS A 311 -11.49 0.82 -6.59
C CYS A 311 -11.51 -0.70 -6.77
N VAL A 312 -12.46 -1.41 -6.15
CA VAL A 312 -12.58 -2.86 -6.32
C VAL A 312 -13.46 -3.21 -7.52
N CYS A 313 -14.58 -2.52 -7.72
CA CYS A 313 -15.49 -2.80 -8.83
C CYS A 313 -14.81 -2.68 -10.20
N VAL A 314 -13.88 -1.73 -10.38
CA VAL A 314 -13.15 -1.56 -11.65
C VAL A 314 -12.26 -2.75 -12.01
N LEU A 315 -11.91 -3.61 -11.05
CA LEU A 315 -11.15 -4.84 -11.30
C LEU A 315 -11.90 -5.84 -12.19
N VAL A 316 -13.22 -5.66 -12.41
CA VAL A 316 -13.99 -6.48 -13.36
C VAL A 316 -13.42 -6.40 -14.78
N PHE A 317 -12.77 -5.27 -15.11
CA PHE A 317 -12.12 -5.05 -16.40
C PHE A 317 -10.66 -5.54 -16.43
N SER A 318 -10.08 -5.91 -15.29
CA SER A 318 -8.73 -6.47 -15.24
C SER A 318 -8.71 -7.90 -15.76
N ALA A 319 -7.61 -8.30 -16.40
CA ALA A 319 -7.38 -9.69 -16.81
C ALA A 319 -7.03 -10.60 -15.61
N MET A 320 -6.36 -10.04 -14.61
CA MET A 320 -5.98 -10.74 -13.38
C MET A 320 -6.45 -9.95 -12.16
N GLN A 321 -7.06 -10.63 -11.19
CA GLN A 321 -7.56 -10.03 -9.95
C GLN A 321 -6.89 -10.66 -8.72
N PRO A 322 -5.57 -10.50 -8.54
CA PRO A 322 -4.91 -11.03 -7.36
C PRO A 322 -5.47 -10.34 -6.11
N GLU A 323 -5.60 -11.07 -4.99
CA GLU A 323 -6.28 -10.54 -3.79
C GLU A 323 -5.63 -9.25 -3.24
N ARG A 324 -4.31 -9.10 -3.36
CA ARG A 324 -3.58 -7.86 -3.06
C ARG A 324 -4.12 -6.61 -3.78
N ALA A 325 -4.82 -6.74 -4.89
CA ALA A 325 -5.45 -5.60 -5.60
C ALA A 325 -6.54 -4.90 -4.76
N TRP A 326 -7.08 -5.54 -3.72
CA TRP A 326 -8.03 -4.93 -2.79
C TRP A 326 -7.38 -3.91 -1.84
N PHE A 327 -6.05 -3.83 -1.79
CA PHE A 327 -5.31 -3.03 -0.79
C PHE A 327 -5.84 -1.61 -0.65
N MET A 328 -5.90 -0.83 -1.74
CA MET A 328 -6.34 0.56 -1.66
C MET A 328 -7.84 0.70 -1.38
N GLY A 329 -8.65 -0.25 -1.86
CA GLY A 329 -10.06 -0.32 -1.49
C GLY A 329 -10.22 -0.50 0.02
N THR A 330 -9.46 -1.43 0.61
CA THR A 330 -9.44 -1.65 2.05
C THR A 330 -8.92 -0.43 2.82
N VAL A 331 -7.85 0.22 2.36
CA VAL A 331 -7.32 1.45 2.99
C VAL A 331 -8.42 2.53 3.07
N PHE A 332 -9.18 2.76 1.99
CA PHE A 332 -10.28 3.71 2.03
C PHE A 332 -11.41 3.28 2.97
N LEU A 333 -11.75 1.99 3.04
CA LEU A 333 -12.70 1.49 4.04
C LEU A 333 -12.19 1.66 5.49
N ILE A 334 -10.89 1.54 5.72
CA ILE A 334 -10.30 1.84 7.03
C ILE A 334 -10.43 3.33 7.35
N VAL A 335 -10.26 4.24 6.37
CA VAL A 335 -10.53 5.68 6.57
C VAL A 335 -11.99 5.91 6.95
N THR A 336 -12.93 5.24 6.28
CA THR A 336 -14.36 5.26 6.63
C THR A 336 -14.59 4.80 8.06
N ALA A 337 -14.04 3.63 8.44
CA ALA A 337 -14.20 3.06 9.79
C ALA A 337 -13.61 3.97 10.86
N ALA A 338 -12.40 4.50 10.63
CA ALA A 338 -11.73 5.43 11.52
C ALA A 338 -12.55 6.73 11.69
N GLY A 339 -13.12 7.25 10.60
CA GLY A 339 -13.97 8.44 10.63
C GLY A 339 -15.25 8.26 11.46
N ILE A 340 -15.86 7.06 11.46
CA ILE A 340 -17.04 6.74 12.28
C ILE A 340 -16.61 6.45 13.74
N TYR A 341 -15.53 5.70 13.94
CA TYR A 341 -14.97 5.39 15.26
C TYR A 341 -14.67 6.66 16.06
N GLY A 342 -14.07 7.67 15.43
CA GLY A 342 -13.74 8.94 16.07
C GLY A 342 -14.93 9.63 16.71
N GLU A 343 -16.12 9.52 16.12
CA GLU A 343 -17.37 10.10 16.64
C GLU A 343 -18.03 9.19 17.69
N ALA A 344 -18.20 7.91 17.35
CA ALA A 344 -18.86 6.92 18.19
C ALA A 344 -18.19 6.82 19.57
N MET A 345 -16.86 6.94 19.60
CA MET A 345 -16.08 6.76 20.81
C MET A 345 -15.90 8.03 21.65
N GLU A 346 -16.40 9.21 21.24
CA GLU A 346 -16.30 10.39 22.10
C GLU A 346 -17.08 10.23 23.43
N PHE A 347 -18.08 9.35 23.46
CA PHE A 347 -19.10 9.25 24.49
C PHE A 347 -18.65 8.64 25.83
N SER A 348 -17.83 7.59 25.82
CA SER A 348 -17.41 6.90 27.05
C SER A 348 -15.89 6.76 27.14
N TRP A 349 -15.30 7.31 28.20
CA TRP A 349 -13.88 7.11 28.50
C TRP A 349 -13.59 5.64 28.86
N THR A 350 -14.42 5.05 29.73
CA THR A 350 -14.24 3.67 30.20
C THR A 350 -14.42 2.68 29.05
N GLY A 351 -15.45 2.86 28.22
CA GLY A 351 -15.69 2.01 27.05
C GLY A 351 -14.53 2.05 26.06
N ARG A 352 -13.99 3.26 25.78
CA ARG A 352 -12.76 3.41 24.98
C ARG A 352 -11.56 2.70 25.59
N ALA A 353 -11.34 2.85 26.89
CA ALA A 353 -10.18 2.24 27.56
C ALA A 353 -10.26 0.71 27.49
N VAL A 354 -11.41 0.12 27.80
CA VAL A 354 -11.64 -1.34 27.72
C VAL A 354 -11.44 -1.84 26.29
N LEU A 355 -12.02 -1.15 25.31
CA LEU A 355 -11.85 -1.51 23.89
C LEU A 355 -10.38 -1.44 23.47
N ASN A 356 -9.65 -0.39 23.84
CA ASN A 356 -8.24 -0.25 23.48
C ASN A 356 -7.39 -1.37 24.10
N VAL A 357 -7.63 -1.73 25.35
CA VAL A 357 -6.94 -2.85 26.01
C VAL A 357 -7.23 -4.15 25.25
N PHE A 358 -8.50 -4.42 24.95
CA PHE A 358 -8.88 -5.60 24.17
C PHE A 358 -8.19 -5.64 22.79
N LEU A 359 -8.23 -4.54 22.04
CA LEU A 359 -7.60 -4.45 20.72
C LEU A 359 -6.09 -4.68 20.79
N VAL A 360 -5.41 -4.12 21.80
CA VAL A 360 -3.97 -4.33 21.99
C VAL A 360 -3.67 -5.79 22.33
N LEU A 361 -4.40 -6.40 23.26
CA LEU A 361 -4.20 -7.81 23.61
C LEU A 361 -4.46 -8.73 22.41
N PHE A 362 -5.52 -8.44 21.65
CA PHE A 362 -5.85 -9.20 20.45
C PHE A 362 -4.77 -9.06 19.36
N PHE A 363 -4.24 -7.84 19.16
CA PHE A 363 -3.10 -7.61 18.28
C PHE A 363 -1.86 -8.36 18.75
N VAL A 364 -1.51 -8.30 20.04
CA VAL A 364 -0.32 -8.99 20.56
C VAL A 364 -0.44 -10.50 20.35
N TRP A 365 -1.59 -11.09 20.64
CA TRP A 365 -1.84 -12.51 20.39
C TRP A 365 -1.69 -12.87 18.90
N SER A 366 -2.31 -12.09 18.00
CA SER A 366 -2.20 -12.30 16.55
C SER A 366 -0.77 -12.12 16.06
N PHE A 367 -0.08 -11.06 16.48
CA PHE A 367 1.30 -10.77 16.11
C PHE A 367 2.24 -11.90 16.51
N LEU A 368 2.17 -12.37 17.76
CA LEU A 368 3.04 -13.46 18.23
C LEU A 368 2.81 -14.76 17.44
N THR A 369 1.56 -15.05 17.06
CA THR A 369 1.21 -16.23 16.27
C THR A 369 1.76 -16.13 14.85
N GLU A 370 1.50 -15.01 14.18
CA GLU A 370 1.92 -14.81 12.77
C GLU A 370 3.43 -14.62 12.64
N TYR A 371 4.06 -13.97 13.62
CA TYR A 371 5.51 -13.77 13.64
C TYR A 371 6.29 -15.08 13.69
N GLN A 372 5.78 -16.09 14.41
CA GLN A 372 6.40 -17.43 14.41
C GLN A 372 6.39 -18.07 13.02
N LYS A 373 5.28 -17.93 12.28
CA LYS A 373 5.15 -18.43 10.90
C LYS A 373 6.13 -17.74 9.96
N ILE A 374 6.18 -16.40 10.02
CA ILE A 374 7.14 -15.60 9.22
C ILE A 374 8.58 -16.01 9.53
N THR A 375 8.91 -16.16 10.82
CA THR A 375 10.27 -16.52 11.25
C THR A 375 10.66 -17.92 10.78
N ALA A 376 9.73 -18.88 10.75
CA ALA A 376 9.99 -20.23 10.26
C ALA A 376 10.37 -20.22 8.76
N THR A 377 9.68 -19.44 7.95
CA THR A 377 10.00 -19.26 6.52
C THR A 377 11.31 -18.49 6.35
N TYR A 378 11.52 -17.42 7.12
CA TYR A 378 12.75 -16.62 7.06
C TYR A 378 14.01 -17.43 7.35
N ARG A 379 13.97 -18.39 8.29
CA ARG A 379 15.14 -19.27 8.57
C ARG A 379 15.57 -20.11 7.36
N GLN A 380 14.63 -20.55 6.54
CA GLN A 380 14.95 -21.28 5.29
C GLN A 380 15.69 -20.36 4.31
N VAL A 381 15.20 -19.13 4.17
CA VAL A 381 15.81 -18.11 3.30
C VAL A 381 17.19 -17.69 3.81
N GLU A 382 17.32 -17.44 5.11
CA GLU A 382 18.57 -17.05 5.76
C GLU A 382 19.65 -18.13 5.56
N GLU A 383 19.29 -19.42 5.67
CA GLU A 383 20.19 -20.52 5.35
C GLU A 383 20.63 -20.50 3.88
N GLY A 384 19.70 -20.26 2.95
CA GLY A 384 20.02 -20.14 1.53
C GLY A 384 20.96 -18.98 1.22
N VAL A 385 20.71 -17.81 1.80
CA VAL A 385 21.60 -16.63 1.66
C VAL A 385 22.99 -16.95 2.21
N ARG A 386 23.09 -17.59 3.39
CA ARG A 386 24.36 -17.99 3.98
C ARG A 386 25.15 -18.94 3.07
N ARG A 387 24.49 -19.93 2.45
CA ARG A 387 25.13 -20.85 1.50
C ARG A 387 25.63 -20.14 0.24
N ILE A 388 24.91 -19.14 -0.25
CA ILE A 388 25.34 -18.31 -1.37
C ILE A 388 26.59 -17.52 -0.99
N GLU A 389 26.59 -16.87 0.17
CA GLU A 389 27.73 -16.08 0.66
C GLU A 389 28.97 -16.96 0.81
N GLN A 390 28.83 -18.16 1.37
CA GLN A 390 29.91 -19.16 1.46
C GLN A 390 30.43 -19.59 0.08
N ALA A 391 29.54 -19.81 -0.90
CA ALA A 391 29.94 -20.19 -2.25
C ALA A 391 30.73 -19.06 -2.95
N VAL A 392 30.31 -17.80 -2.75
CA VAL A 392 31.01 -16.61 -3.28
C VAL A 392 32.39 -16.46 -2.62
N GLU A 393 32.49 -16.60 -1.30
CA GLU A 393 33.75 -16.52 -0.56
C GLU A 393 34.73 -17.64 -0.97
N ALA A 394 34.21 -18.84 -1.27
CA ALA A 394 35.00 -19.97 -1.76
C ALA A 394 35.39 -19.85 -3.25
N GLY A 395 34.93 -18.83 -3.98
CA GLY A 395 35.18 -18.66 -5.40
C GLY A 395 34.47 -19.69 -6.29
N SER A 396 33.38 -20.29 -5.80
CA SER A 396 32.55 -21.23 -6.59
C SER A 396 31.75 -20.48 -7.66
N GLY A 397 31.62 -21.07 -8.85
CA GLY A 397 30.73 -20.55 -9.91
C GLY A 397 29.24 -20.77 -9.63
N TYR A 398 28.88 -21.63 -8.67
CA TYR A 398 27.49 -21.96 -8.37
C TYR A 398 27.22 -22.13 -6.87
N ALA A 399 25.94 -22.02 -6.50
CA ALA A 399 25.43 -22.32 -5.15
C ALA A 399 24.20 -23.23 -5.21
N VAL A 400 24.04 -24.08 -4.20
CA VAL A 400 22.84 -24.91 -3.99
C VAL A 400 22.19 -24.47 -2.69
N ILE A 401 20.92 -24.05 -2.76
CA ILE A 401 20.17 -23.49 -1.62
C ILE A 401 18.85 -24.22 -1.45
N PRO A 402 18.28 -24.24 -0.22
CA PRO A 402 16.98 -24.85 0.01
C PRO A 402 15.87 -24.16 -0.80
N ILE A 403 14.97 -24.96 -1.36
CA ILE A 403 13.68 -24.47 -1.84
C ILE A 403 12.85 -24.03 -0.63
N VAL A 404 12.29 -22.83 -0.72
CA VAL A 404 11.51 -22.25 0.39
C VAL A 404 10.07 -22.73 0.33
N TYR A 405 9.62 -23.34 1.43
CA TYR A 405 8.23 -23.72 1.64
C TYR A 405 7.59 -22.69 2.57
N PRO A 406 6.87 -21.69 2.03
CA PRO A 406 6.26 -20.65 2.83
C PRO A 406 5.11 -21.18 3.67
N SER A 407 4.79 -20.47 4.75
CA SER A 407 3.62 -20.75 5.57
C SER A 407 2.33 -20.35 4.85
N ASP A 408 1.20 -20.83 5.35
CA ASP A 408 -0.14 -20.44 4.89
C ASP A 408 -0.55 -19.01 5.30
N SER A 409 0.31 -18.32 6.07
CA SER A 409 0.01 -17.00 6.61
C SER A 409 -0.07 -15.95 5.51
N LYS A 410 -1.09 -15.08 5.57
CA LYS A 410 -1.15 -13.88 4.72
C LYS A 410 -0.10 -12.82 5.07
N TYR A 411 0.54 -12.95 6.24
CA TYR A 411 1.60 -12.05 6.70
C TYR A 411 2.99 -12.52 6.26
N ASP A 412 3.11 -13.76 5.78
CA ASP A 412 4.34 -14.29 5.20
C ASP A 412 4.59 -13.65 3.82
N PRO A 413 5.71 -12.94 3.62
CA PRO A 413 6.02 -12.31 2.33
C PRO A 413 6.31 -13.31 1.23
N TYR A 414 6.70 -14.55 1.57
CA TYR A 414 7.02 -15.58 0.58
C TYR A 414 5.79 -16.35 0.12
N ASN A 415 4.68 -16.29 0.88
CA ASN A 415 3.41 -16.90 0.52
C ASN A 415 2.76 -16.18 -0.68
N GLY A 416 2.99 -16.70 -1.88
CA GLY A 416 2.50 -16.15 -3.15
C GLY A 416 3.53 -15.36 -3.95
N THR A 417 4.79 -15.30 -3.50
CA THR A 417 5.92 -14.78 -4.30
C THR A 417 6.76 -15.93 -4.86
N GLY A 418 7.39 -15.71 -6.01
CA GLY A 418 8.32 -16.69 -6.58
C GLY A 418 9.64 -16.72 -5.81
N TYR A 419 10.12 -17.92 -5.50
CA TYR A 419 11.47 -18.17 -4.99
C TYR A 419 12.19 -19.17 -5.89
N VAL A 420 13.42 -19.57 -5.54
CA VAL A 420 14.22 -20.47 -6.38
C VAL A 420 13.54 -21.84 -6.59
N LYS A 421 13.86 -22.46 -7.73
CA LYS A 421 13.47 -23.83 -8.09
C LYS A 421 14.69 -24.69 -8.39
N GLU A 422 14.47 -25.97 -8.65
CA GLU A 422 15.53 -26.93 -9.01
C GLU A 422 16.34 -26.48 -10.24
N ALA A 423 15.66 -26.06 -11.31
CA ALA A 423 16.30 -25.67 -12.56
C ALA A 423 16.95 -24.27 -12.48
N PRO A 424 18.26 -24.12 -12.75
CA PRO A 424 18.95 -22.84 -12.68
C PRO A 424 18.53 -21.87 -13.80
N GLU A 425 17.90 -22.37 -14.87
CA GLU A 425 17.37 -21.56 -15.97
C GLU A 425 16.05 -20.84 -15.61
N ASP A 426 15.41 -21.20 -14.48
CA ASP A 426 14.24 -20.47 -13.99
C ASP A 426 14.62 -19.01 -13.73
N TRP A 427 13.74 -18.09 -14.11
CA TRP A 427 14.02 -16.66 -14.09
C TRP A 427 14.44 -16.16 -12.71
N MET A 428 13.87 -16.72 -11.64
CA MET A 428 14.21 -16.33 -10.28
C MET A 428 15.65 -16.72 -9.94
N ASN A 429 16.03 -17.96 -10.27
CA ASN A 429 17.39 -18.48 -10.08
C ASN A 429 18.41 -17.65 -10.88
N ALA A 430 18.11 -17.35 -12.14
CA ALA A 430 18.99 -16.58 -13.01
C ALA A 430 19.21 -15.14 -12.50
N TRP A 431 18.15 -14.44 -12.08
CA TRP A 431 18.27 -13.10 -11.51
C TRP A 431 18.97 -13.09 -10.15
N MET A 432 18.74 -14.11 -9.31
CA MET A 432 19.44 -14.25 -8.03
C MET A 432 20.94 -14.52 -8.26
N ALA A 433 21.30 -15.41 -9.20
CA ALA A 433 22.69 -15.69 -9.56
C ALA A 433 23.39 -14.43 -10.07
N ARG A 434 22.75 -13.69 -11.00
CA ARG A 434 23.27 -12.41 -11.50
C ARG A 434 23.46 -11.38 -10.39
N PHE A 435 22.57 -11.33 -9.40
CA PHE A 435 22.66 -10.42 -8.27
C PHE A 435 23.87 -10.72 -7.37
N TYR A 436 24.13 -12.00 -7.08
CA TYR A 436 25.26 -12.41 -6.24
C TYR A 436 26.58 -12.59 -7.01
N GLY A 437 26.58 -12.46 -8.33
CA GLY A 437 27.77 -12.64 -9.17
C GLY A 437 28.17 -14.10 -9.39
N LEU A 438 27.21 -15.02 -9.28
CA LEU A 438 27.38 -16.45 -9.57
C LEU A 438 26.92 -16.79 -11.00
N GLU A 439 27.44 -17.87 -11.57
CA GLU A 439 26.99 -18.39 -12.86
C GLU A 439 25.63 -19.07 -12.74
N LYS A 440 25.42 -19.86 -11.68
CA LYS A 440 24.17 -20.63 -11.45
C LYS A 440 23.79 -20.73 -9.98
N ILE A 441 22.50 -20.76 -9.71
CA ILE A 441 21.92 -21.12 -8.40
C ILE A 441 20.91 -22.24 -8.61
N TYR A 442 21.00 -23.28 -7.80
CA TYR A 442 20.11 -24.45 -7.81
C TYR A 442 19.29 -24.49 -6.51
N GLY A 443 18.04 -24.91 -6.62
CA GLY A 443 17.19 -25.25 -5.48
C GLY A 443 17.25 -26.74 -5.16
N GLU A 444 17.31 -27.10 -3.88
CA GLU A 444 17.15 -28.48 -3.39
C GLU A 444 16.09 -28.63 -2.30
#